data_AF-A0AAD9UN88-F1
#
_entry.id   AF-A0AAD9UN88-F1
#
_cell.length_a   1.000
_cell.length_b   1.000
_cell.length_c   1.000
_cell.angle_alpha   90.00
_cell.angle_beta   90.00
_cell.angle_gamma   90.00
#
_symmetry.space_group_name_H-M   'P 1'
#
loop_
_entity.id
_entity.type
_entity.pdbx_description
1 polymer ?
#
loop_
_entity_poly.entity_id
_entity_poly.type
_entity_poly.pdbx_seq_one_letter_code
_entity_poly.pdbx_strand_id
1 'polypeptide(L)'
;MAKANKTIGDLRKLAKQGPNGLQEKKRDPVHEFQQLQRTKPGLPKTLQNEIEKRNIKSVDQVKKIAMQIRNKRMKSVRNEVKPHHKHVNKKQQVADFSVPSGKIAKKFISNMKQIAQHINL
;
A
#
# COMPACT_ATOMS: atom_id res chain seq x y z
N MET A 1 0.38 -7.47 -59.59
CA MET A 1 -0.40 -7.82 -58.38
C MET A 1 -0.70 -6.53 -57.61
N ALA A 2 -1.94 -6.07 -57.61
CA ALA A 2 -2.35 -4.81 -56.96
C ALA A 2 -2.51 -4.99 -55.45
N LYS A 3 -1.96 -4.08 -54.65
CA LYS A 3 -2.15 -4.04 -53.19
C LYS A 3 -3.53 -3.43 -52.91
N ALA A 4 -4.43 -4.19 -52.29
CA ALA A 4 -5.74 -3.70 -51.89
C ALA A 4 -5.61 -2.70 -50.72
N ASN A 5 -6.07 -1.46 -50.92
CA ASN A 5 -6.17 -0.45 -49.87
C ASN A 5 -7.38 -0.78 -48.98
N LYS A 6 -7.11 -1.24 -47.75
CA LYS A 6 -8.15 -1.53 -46.75
C LYS A 6 -8.75 -0.22 -46.24
N THR A 7 -10.07 -0.07 -46.30
CA THR A 7 -10.78 1.14 -45.85
C THR A 7 -10.92 1.15 -44.32
N ILE A 8 -11.12 2.33 -43.73
CA ILE A 8 -11.31 2.50 -42.27
C ILE A 8 -12.48 1.63 -41.73
N GLY A 9 -13.49 1.37 -42.57
CA GLY A 9 -14.58 0.45 -42.25
C GLY A 9 -14.14 -1.00 -42.02
N ASP A 10 -13.15 -1.49 -42.76
CA ASP A 10 -12.62 -2.85 -42.63
C ASP A 10 -11.80 -3.02 -41.35
N LEU A 11 -11.06 -1.98 -40.96
CA LEU A 11 -10.34 -1.95 -39.69
C LEU A 11 -11.29 -1.99 -38.49
N ARG A 12 -12.47 -1.35 -38.57
CA ARG A 12 -13.49 -1.43 -37.51
C ARG A 12 -14.17 -2.79 -37.46
N LYS A 13 -14.36 -3.47 -38.59
CA LYS A 13 -14.88 -4.85 -38.61
C LYS A 13 -13.89 -5.84 -37.98
N LEU A 14 -12.59 -5.66 -38.25
CA LEU A 14 -11.51 -6.39 -37.57
C LEU A 14 -11.44 -6.08 -36.07
N ALA A 15 -11.66 -4.83 -35.66
CA ALA A 15 -11.66 -4.48 -34.24
C ALA A 15 -12.89 -5.01 -33.47
N LYS A 16 -14.03 -5.20 -34.15
CA LYS A 16 -15.22 -5.86 -33.58
C LYS A 16 -15.08 -7.38 -33.51
N GLN A 17 -14.28 -7.97 -34.41
CA GLN A 17 -13.74 -9.31 -34.24
C GLN A 17 -12.56 -9.26 -33.27
N GLY A 18 -12.86 -9.03 -31.98
CA GLY A 18 -11.88 -9.25 -30.92
C GLY A 18 -11.20 -10.62 -31.13
N PRO A 19 -9.92 -10.76 -30.75
CA PRO A 19 -9.18 -12.00 -31.00
C PRO A 19 -10.01 -13.14 -30.45
N ASN A 20 -10.44 -14.01 -31.37
CA ASN A 20 -11.17 -15.25 -31.18
C ASN A 20 -11.62 -15.48 -29.75
N GLY A 21 -12.94 -15.47 -29.51
CA GLY A 21 -13.53 -16.04 -28.31
C GLY A 21 -12.80 -17.33 -27.96
N LEU A 22 -11.88 -17.22 -27.00
CA LEU A 22 -11.10 -18.32 -26.48
C LEU A 22 -12.13 -19.11 -25.73
N GLN A 23 -12.80 -20.03 -26.43
CA GLN A 23 -13.51 -21.09 -25.78
C GLN A 23 -12.50 -21.69 -24.83
N GLU A 24 -12.78 -21.53 -23.53
CA GLU A 24 -12.02 -22.13 -22.46
C GLU A 24 -12.05 -23.63 -22.75
N LYS A 25 -11.00 -24.14 -23.42
CA LYS A 25 -10.78 -25.58 -23.52
C LYS A 25 -10.83 -26.05 -22.08
N LYS A 26 -11.84 -26.87 -21.74
CA LYS A 26 -11.99 -27.42 -20.39
C LYS A 26 -10.64 -28.02 -20.01
N ARG A 27 -9.92 -27.34 -19.13
CA ARG A 27 -8.60 -27.76 -18.69
C ARG A 27 -8.79 -28.95 -17.77
N ASP A 28 -7.88 -29.91 -17.89
CA ASP A 28 -7.88 -31.07 -17.00
C ASP A 28 -7.66 -30.60 -15.54
N PRO A 29 -8.61 -30.88 -14.62
CA PRO A 29 -8.50 -30.48 -13.22
C PRO A 29 -7.23 -31.01 -12.53
N VAL A 30 -6.76 -32.20 -12.91
CA VAL A 30 -5.57 -32.82 -12.32
C VAL A 30 -4.32 -32.05 -12.72
N HIS A 31 -4.25 -31.69 -14.01
CA HIS A 31 -3.14 -30.91 -14.54
C HIS A 31 -3.10 -29.49 -13.94
N GLU A 32 -4.26 -28.83 -13.79
CA GLU A 32 -4.33 -27.52 -13.12
C GLU A 32 -3.85 -27.58 -11.67
N PHE A 33 -4.27 -28.61 -10.93
CA PHE A 33 -3.85 -28.80 -9.56
C PHE A 33 -2.33 -29.01 -9.47
N GLN A 34 -1.76 -29.82 -10.35
CA GLN A 34 -0.31 -30.06 -10.38
C GLN A 34 0.48 -28.77 -10.71
N GLN A 35 -0.01 -27.97 -11.65
CA GLN A 35 0.58 -26.66 -11.94
C GLN A 35 0.47 -25.70 -10.75
N LEU A 36 -0.66 -25.71 -10.05
CA LEU A 36 -0.85 -24.91 -8.85
C LEU A 36 0.13 -25.30 -7.74
N GLN A 37 0.36 -26.60 -7.52
CA GLN A 37 1.32 -27.07 -6.51
C GLN A 37 2.75 -26.63 -6.81
N ARG A 38 3.15 -26.61 -8.09
CA ARG A 38 4.47 -26.12 -8.51
C ARG A 38 4.65 -24.62 -8.31
N THR A 39 3.58 -23.85 -8.50
CA THR A 39 3.63 -22.37 -8.47
C THR A 39 3.38 -21.80 -7.07
N LYS A 40 2.65 -22.51 -6.21
CA LYS A 40 2.28 -22.08 -4.84
C LYS A 40 3.46 -21.58 -4.00
N PRO A 41 4.64 -22.24 -3.96
CA PRO A 41 5.76 -21.80 -3.14
C PRO A 41 6.34 -20.43 -3.53
N GLY A 42 6.23 -20.05 -4.81
CA GLY A 42 6.73 -18.77 -5.33
C GLY A 42 5.77 -17.59 -5.15
N LEU A 43 4.55 -17.82 -4.63
CA LEU A 43 3.55 -16.76 -4.46
C LEU A 43 3.79 -15.96 -3.17
N PRO A 44 3.33 -14.70 -3.09
CA PRO A 44 3.35 -13.96 -1.83
C PRO A 44 2.63 -14.70 -0.70
N LYS A 45 3.17 -14.67 0.53
CA LYS A 45 2.57 -15.33 1.71
C LYS A 45 1.09 -15.00 1.91
N THR A 46 0.69 -13.75 1.65
CA THR A 46 -0.72 -13.33 1.75
C THR A 46 -1.63 -14.07 0.78
N LEU A 47 -1.14 -14.38 -0.43
CA LEU A 47 -1.88 -15.13 -1.43
C LEU A 47 -1.85 -16.63 -1.10
N GLN A 48 -0.72 -17.17 -0.63
CA GLN A 48 -0.62 -18.56 -0.17
C GLN A 48 -1.64 -18.86 0.94
N ASN A 49 -1.71 -17.99 1.95
CA ASN A 49 -2.67 -18.13 3.06
C ASN A 49 -4.13 -18.10 2.58
N GLU A 50 -4.46 -17.26 1.60
CA GLU A 50 -5.82 -17.21 1.04
C GLU A 50 -6.15 -18.43 0.18
N ILE A 51 -5.17 -18.99 -0.53
CA ILE A 51 -5.32 -20.25 -1.28
C ILE A 51 -5.63 -21.40 -0.32
N GLU A 52 -4.88 -21.50 0.79
CA GLU A 52 -5.05 -22.54 1.80
C GLU A 52 -6.38 -22.38 2.54
N LYS A 53 -6.68 -21.18 3.03
CA LYS A 53 -7.92 -20.89 3.76
C LYS A 53 -9.18 -21.24 2.96
N ARG A 54 -9.14 -21.06 1.64
CA ARG A 54 -10.29 -21.30 0.75
C ARG A 54 -10.21 -22.64 0.00
N ASN A 55 -9.20 -23.47 0.29
CA ASN A 55 -8.97 -24.76 -0.37
C ASN A 55 -9.02 -24.68 -1.90
N ILE A 56 -8.34 -23.70 -2.48
CA ILE A 56 -8.38 -23.44 -3.92
C ILE A 56 -7.57 -24.49 -4.68
N LYS A 57 -8.19 -25.07 -5.70
CA LYS A 57 -7.61 -26.14 -6.52
C LYS A 57 -7.35 -25.74 -7.97
N SER A 58 -7.85 -24.58 -8.41
CA SER A 58 -7.71 -24.09 -9.78
C SER A 58 -6.90 -22.80 -9.86
N VAL A 59 -6.06 -22.71 -10.88
CA VAL A 59 -5.22 -21.53 -11.16
C VAL A 59 -6.06 -20.29 -11.45
N ASP A 60 -7.20 -20.44 -12.12
CA ASP A 60 -8.06 -19.31 -12.47
C ASP A 60 -8.72 -18.70 -11.23
N GLN A 61 -9.05 -19.52 -10.23
CA GLN A 61 -9.53 -19.05 -8.93
C GLN A 61 -8.43 -18.28 -8.17
N VAL A 62 -7.19 -18.76 -8.19
CA VAL A 62 -6.04 -18.04 -7.61
C VAL A 62 -5.86 -16.68 -8.27
N LYS A 63 -5.94 -16.61 -9.59
CA LYS A 63 -5.85 -15.36 -10.35
C LYS A 63 -6.94 -14.36 -9.94
N LYS A 64 -8.18 -14.81 -9.78
CA LYS A 64 -9.30 -13.98 -9.31
C LYS A 64 -9.01 -13.41 -7.91
N ILE A 65 -8.48 -14.21 -6.99
CA ILE A 65 -8.15 -13.74 -5.64
C ILE A 65 -6.97 -12.77 -5.65
N ALA A 66 -5.93 -13.05 -6.42
CA ALA A 66 -4.80 -12.13 -6.57
C ALA A 66 -5.28 -10.76 -7.06
N MET A 67 -6.19 -10.72 -8.04
CA MET A 67 -6.83 -9.49 -8.50
C MET A 67 -7.65 -8.81 -7.41
N GLN A 68 -8.44 -9.56 -6.63
CA GLN A 68 -9.22 -9.00 -5.52
C GLN A 68 -8.32 -8.36 -4.46
N ILE A 69 -7.24 -9.02 -4.05
CA ILE A 69 -6.27 -8.49 -3.08
C ILE A 69 -5.61 -7.22 -3.63
N ARG A 70 -5.17 -7.24 -4.89
CA ARG A 70 -4.60 -6.07 -5.57
C ARG A 70 -5.58 -4.90 -5.60
N ASN A 71 -6.82 -5.14 -6.02
CA ASN A 71 -7.85 -4.11 -6.13
C ASN A 71 -8.22 -3.53 -4.74
N LYS A 72 -8.27 -4.35 -3.70
CA LYS A 72 -8.47 -3.88 -2.31
C LYS A 72 -7.34 -2.95 -1.87
N ARG A 73 -6.07 -3.32 -2.12
CA ARG A 73 -4.92 -2.46 -1.81
C ARG A 73 -4.99 -1.12 -2.55
N MET A 74 -5.31 -1.13 -3.85
CA MET A 74 -5.41 0.11 -4.64
C MET A 74 -6.56 1.02 -4.19
N LYS A 75 -7.69 0.46 -3.71
CA LYS A 75 -8.80 1.24 -3.14
C LYS A 75 -8.42 1.91 -1.80
N SER A 76 -7.62 1.25 -0.96
CA SER A 76 -7.10 1.84 0.29
C SER A 76 -6.24 3.07 0.00
N VAL A 77 -5.30 2.94 -0.94
CA VAL A 77 -4.39 4.03 -1.33
C VAL A 77 -5.16 5.24 -1.88
N ARG A 78 -6.26 5.01 -2.61
CA ARG A 78 -7.08 6.11 -3.17
C ARG A 78 -7.81 6.92 -2.09
N ASN A 79 -8.12 6.32 -0.94
CA ASN A 79 -8.82 6.99 0.16
C ASN A 79 -7.85 7.67 1.15
N GLU A 80 -6.54 7.42 1.03
CA GLU A 80 -5.50 8.03 1.86
C GLU A 80 -4.94 9.32 1.25
N VAL A 81 -5.25 9.63 -0.02
CA VAL A 81 -5.06 10.98 -0.58
C VAL A 81 -6.20 11.89 -0.09
N LYS A 82 -6.32 12.05 1.22
CA LYS A 82 -6.99 13.24 1.75
C LYS A 82 -6.00 14.39 1.56
N PRO A 83 -6.43 15.57 1.07
CA PRO A 83 -5.61 16.76 1.28
C PRO A 83 -5.39 16.83 2.78
N HIS A 84 -4.14 16.89 3.23
CA HIS A 84 -3.86 17.31 4.60
C HIS A 84 -4.51 18.68 4.74
N HIS A 85 -5.74 18.72 5.24
CA HIS A 85 -6.31 19.93 5.79
C HIS A 85 -5.37 20.24 6.95
N LYS A 86 -4.48 21.19 6.71
CA LYS A 86 -3.68 21.83 7.74
C LYS A 86 -4.68 22.41 8.72
N HIS A 87 -5.08 21.61 9.70
CA HIS A 87 -5.56 22.16 10.95
C HIS A 87 -4.33 22.85 11.53
N VAL A 88 -4.22 24.14 11.22
CA VAL A 88 -3.37 25.07 11.96
C VAL A 88 -3.91 25.02 13.37
N ASN A 89 -3.31 24.15 14.19
CA ASN A 89 -3.70 24.03 15.57
C ASN A 89 -3.21 25.29 16.28
N LYS A 90 -4.18 25.91 16.95
CA LYS A 90 -4.10 27.18 17.67
C LYS A 90 -2.84 27.26 18.53
N LYS A 91 -2.19 28.42 18.43
CA LYS A 91 -1.22 29.00 19.37
C LYS A 91 0.06 28.16 19.56
N GLN A 92 1.13 28.63 18.92
CA GLN A 92 2.48 28.47 19.47
C GLN A 92 2.43 28.94 20.92
N GLN A 93 2.38 28.00 21.86
CA GLN A 93 2.83 28.31 23.21
C GLN A 93 4.31 28.60 23.06
N VAL A 94 4.67 29.84 23.34
CA VAL A 94 6.05 30.23 23.60
C VAL A 94 6.53 29.23 24.64
N ALA A 95 7.57 28.46 24.31
CA ALA A 95 8.19 27.61 25.30
C ALA A 95 8.73 28.57 26.37
N ASP A 96 8.01 28.70 27.48
CA ASP A 96 8.57 29.28 28.68
C ASP A 96 9.81 28.44 28.96
N PHE A 97 10.98 29.07 28.85
CA PHE A 97 12.26 28.46 29.18
C PHE A 97 12.10 27.79 30.53
N SER A 98 12.02 26.47 30.52
CA SER A 98 11.82 25.69 31.73
C SER A 98 13.00 26.00 32.65
N VAL A 99 12.74 26.79 33.68
CA VAL A 99 13.67 26.95 34.80
C VAL A 99 14.00 25.54 35.26
N PRO A 100 15.28 25.16 35.37
CA PRO A 100 15.64 23.80 35.72
C PRO A 100 14.98 23.46 37.05
N SER A 101 14.00 22.57 36.99
CA SER A 101 13.13 22.24 38.12
C SER A 101 13.52 20.87 38.64
N GLY A 102 13.94 20.85 39.90
CA GLY A 102 14.46 19.67 40.57
C GLY A 102 15.18 20.05 41.86
N LYS A 103 15.29 19.14 42.83
CA LYS A 103 15.95 19.41 44.12
C LYS A 103 17.39 19.88 43.94
N ILE A 104 18.10 19.29 42.98
CA ILE A 104 19.50 19.62 42.66
C ILE A 104 19.59 21.02 42.05
N ALA A 105 18.75 21.33 41.05
CA ALA A 105 18.73 22.63 40.39
C ALA A 105 18.36 23.76 41.36
N LYS A 106 17.37 23.55 42.23
CA LYS A 106 17.00 24.51 43.28
C LYS A 106 18.16 24.79 44.24
N LYS A 107 18.92 23.75 44.63
CA LYS A 107 20.09 23.89 45.52
C LYS A 107 21.23 24.66 44.85
N PHE A 108 21.48 24.39 43.58
CA PHE A 108 22.46 25.12 42.78
C PHE A 108 22.12 26.61 42.64
N ILE A 109 20.87 26.92 42.27
CA ILE A 109 20.39 28.31 42.16
C ILE A 109 20.47 29.03 43.51
N SER A 110 20.11 28.37 44.61
CA SER A 110 20.20 28.93 45.96
C SER A 110 21.64 29.27 46.34
N ASN A 111 22.59 28.34 46.11
CA ASN A 111 24.01 28.59 46.39
C ASN A 111 24.55 29.76 45.55
N MET A 112 24.22 29.81 44.26
CA MET A 112 24.63 30.91 43.39
C MET A 112 24.06 32.26 43.83
N LYS A 113 22.82 32.29 44.31
CA LYS A 113 22.19 33.51 44.83
C LYS A 113 22.88 34.01 46.12
N GLN A 114 23.26 33.10 47.02
CA GLN A 114 24.03 33.46 48.22
C GLN A 114 25.41 34.02 47.85
N ILE A 115 26.12 33.37 46.92
CA ILE A 115 27.42 33.85 46.44
C ILE A 115 27.28 35.25 45.82
N ALA A 116 26.28 35.48 44.98
CA ALA A 116 26.03 36.79 44.37
C ALA A 116 25.74 37.89 45.40
N GLN A 117 25.05 37.58 46.50
CA GLN A 117 24.83 38.53 47.60
C GLN A 117 26.10 38.88 48.34
N HIS A 118 27.06 37.97 48.42
CA HIS A 118 28.37 38.20 49.03
C HIS A 118 29.39 38.86 48.08
N ILE A 119 29.14 38.86 46.77
CA ILE A 119 30.00 39.49 45.75
C ILE A 119 29.64 40.97 45.52
N ASN A 120 28.43 41.40 45.85
CA ASN A 120 28.08 42.83 45.85
C ASN A 120 28.69 43.53 47.08
N LEU A 121 29.98 43.83 46.98
CA LEU A 121 30.63 45.02 47.55
C LEU A 121 30.45 46.20 46.59
#